data_AF-A0A2V8U2P2-F1
#
_entry.id   AF-A0A2V8U2P2-F1
#
_cell.length_a   1.000
_cell.length_b   1.000
_cell.length_c   1.000
_cell.angle_alpha   90.00
_cell.angle_beta   90.00
_cell.angle_gamma   90.00
#
_symmetry.space_group_name_H-M   'P 1'
#
loop_
_entity.id
_entity.type
_entity.pdbx_description
1 polymer ?
#
loop_
_entity_poly.entity_id
_entity_poly.type
_entity_poly.pdbx_seq_one_letter_code
_entity_poly.pdbx_strand_id
1 'polypeptide(L)' 'MSAIQDARKRRDLALQAWRQELMVLNTLKANSPEWKKQWNAVEAARVRYDKASMEYLDLLANTEFPKREDS' A
#
# COMPACT_ATOMS: atom_id res chain seq x y z
N MET A 1 -18.21 -10.11 2.83
CA MET A 1 -17.62 -9.00 2.05
C MET A 1 -17.03 -9.58 0.78
N SER A 2 -17.00 -8.83 -0.33
CA SER A 2 -16.36 -9.28 -1.58
C SER A 2 -14.84 -9.16 -1.46
N ALA A 3 -14.08 -10.10 -2.05
CA ALA A 3 -12.61 -10.08 -2.05
C ALA A 3 -12.02 -8.74 -2.53
N ILE A 4 -12.69 -8.06 -3.47
CA ILE A 4 -12.30 -6.74 -3.97
C ILE A 4 -12.46 -5.66 -2.88
N GLN A 5 -13.53 -5.72 -2.09
CA GLN A 5 -13.78 -4.78 -0.98
C GLN A 5 -12.76 -4.98 0.14
N ASP A 6 -12.42 -6.23 0.47
CA ASP A 6 -11.38 -6.55 1.44
C ASP A 6 -9.98 -6.12 0.98
N ALA A 7 -9.64 -6.34 -0.29
CA ALA A 7 -8.38 -5.86 -0.87
C ALA A 7 -8.30 -4.33 -0.92
N ARG A 8 -9.40 -3.65 -1.29
CA ARG A 8 -9.49 -2.18 -1.23
C ARG A 8 -9.26 -1.67 0.18
N LYS A 9 -9.91 -2.27 1.19
CA LYS A 9 -9.74 -1.88 2.59
C LYS A 9 -8.29 -2.06 3.05
N ARG A 10 -7.65 -3.18 2.72
CA ARG A 10 -6.23 -3.42 3.03
C ARG A 10 -5.31 -2.38 2.38
N ARG A 11 -5.56 -2.05 1.11
CA ARG A 11 -4.85 -1.00 0.38
C ARG A 11 -5.00 0.37 1.07
N ASP A 12 -6.22 0.75 1.42
CA ASP A 12 -6.51 2.05 2.03
C ASP A 12 -5.88 2.17 3.44
N LEU A 13 -5.88 1.09 4.22
CA LEU A 13 -5.17 1.03 5.51
C LEU A 13 -3.65 1.18 5.33
N ALA A 14 -3.06 0.49 4.36
CA ALA A 14 -1.63 0.60 4.07
C ALA A 14 -1.25 2.01 3.59
N LEU A 15 -2.12 2.66 2.79
CA LEU A 15 -1.94 4.05 2.36
C LEU A 15 -1.97 5.01 3.55
N GLN A 16 -2.91 4.83 4.48
CA GLN A 16 -3.01 5.65 5.67
C GLN A 16 -1.75 5.52 6.55
N ALA A 17 -1.27 4.28 6.75
CA ALA A 17 -0.04 4.04 7.49
C ALA A 17 1.15 4.73 6.82
N TRP A 18 1.32 4.58 5.49
CA TRP A 18 2.40 5.25 4.77
C TRP A 18 2.34 6.78 4.89
N ARG A 19 1.15 7.38 4.80
CA ARG A 19 0.96 8.82 5.00
C ARG A 19 1.32 9.28 6.42
N GLN A 20 0.99 8.47 7.43
CA GLN A 20 1.38 8.77 8.82
C GLN A 20 2.91 8.81 8.95
N GLU A 21 3.62 7.81 8.43
CA GLU A 21 5.07 7.78 8.46
C GLU A 21 5.69 8.98 7.72
N LEU A 22 5.12 9.40 6.59
CA LEU A 22 5.55 10.58 5.85
C LEU A 22 5.33 11.89 6.62
N MET A 23 4.21 12.00 7.35
CA MET A 23 3.96 13.16 8.20
C MET A 23 5.00 13.25 9.33
N VAL A 24 5.32 12.13 9.97
CA VAL A 24 6.39 12.08 10.99
C VAL A 24 7.75 12.42 10.36
N LEU A 25 8.06 11.92 9.17
CA LEU A 25 9.31 12.27 8.49
C LEU A 25 9.43 13.78 8.25
N ASN A 26 8.33 14.43 7.85
CA ASN A 26 8.30 15.87 7.56
C ASN A 26 8.44 16.76 8.80
N THR A 27 8.17 16.23 10.01
CA THR A 27 8.39 16.98 11.26
C THR A 27 9.82 16.86 11.76
N LEU A 28 10.60 15.90 11.24
CA LEU A 28 11.98 15.67 11.64
C LEU A 28 12.97 16.54 10.85
N LYS A 29 14.03 16.97 11.54
CA LYS A 29 15.15 17.67 10.90
C LYS A 29 15.85 16.73 9.92
N ALA A 30 15.93 17.15 8.65
CA ALA A 30 16.64 16.39 7.62
C ALA A 30 18.07 16.03 8.05
N ASN A 31 18.52 14.83 7.65
CA ASN A 31 19.83 14.25 7.98
C ASN A 31 20.09 13.93 9.47
N SER A 32 19.11 14.12 10.36
CA SER A 32 19.22 13.62 11.73
C SER A 32 19.21 12.07 11.74
N PRO A 33 19.79 11.42 12.77
CA PRO A 33 19.70 9.97 12.92
C PRO A 33 18.25 9.49 13.02
N GLU A 34 17.36 10.28 13.62
CA GLU A 34 15.92 10.00 13.70
C GLU A 34 15.26 10.08 12.32
N TRP A 35 15.62 11.08 11.51
CA TRP A 35 15.12 11.21 10.14
C TRP A 35 15.49 9.99 9.30
N LYS A 36 16.72 9.49 9.41
CA LYS A 36 17.16 8.27 8.69
C LYS A 36 16.39 7.03 9.15
N LYS A 37 16.14 6.88 10.45
CA LYS A 37 15.31 5.78 10.97
C LYS A 37 13.87 5.88 10.44
N GLN A 38 13.31 7.08 10.47
CA GLN A 38 11.96 7.35 9.98
C GLN A 38 11.84 7.12 8.47
N TRP A 39 12.88 7.45 7.70
CA TRP A 39 12.94 7.17 6.27
C TRP A 39 12.81 5.66 5.98
N ASN A 40 13.50 4.82 6.75
CA ASN A 40 13.35 3.37 6.62
C ASN A 40 11.92 2.89 6.95
N ALA A 41 11.26 3.51 7.93
CA ALA A 41 9.86 3.21 8.26
C ALA A 41 8.91 3.63 7.12
N VAL A 42 9.13 4.79 6.51
CA VAL A 42 8.41 5.28 5.33
C VAL A 42 8.55 4.30 4.17
N GLU A 43 9.77 3.85 3.86
CA GLU A 43 10.02 2.91 2.76
C GLU A 43 9.37 1.54 3.04
N ALA A 44 9.44 1.04 4.28
CA ALA A 44 8.77 -0.20 4.66
C ALA A 44 7.23 -0.09 4.53
N ALA A 45 6.65 1.05 4.92
CA ALA A 45 5.22 1.30 4.78
C ALA A 45 4.80 1.43 3.30
N ARG A 46 5.63 2.09 2.48
CA ARG A 46 5.44 2.19 1.04
C ARG A 46 5.40 0.82 0.37
N VAL A 47 6.37 -0.07 0.65
CA VAL A 47 6.39 -1.43 0.09
C VAL A 47 5.12 -2.20 0.44
N ARG A 48 4.59 -2.03 1.66
CA ARG A 48 3.31 -2.66 2.07
C ARG A 48 2.13 -2.10 1.28
N TYR A 49 2.10 -0.79 1.05
CA TYR A 49 1.07 -0.16 0.22
C TYR A 49 1.15 -0.61 -1.24
N ASP A 50 2.35 -0.70 -1.81
CA ASP A 50 2.57 -1.16 -3.19
C ASP A 50 2.09 -2.61 -3.35
N LYS A 51 2.41 -3.49 -2.39
CA LYS A 51 1.91 -4.87 -2.37
C LYS A 51 0.38 -4.93 -2.30
N ALA A 52 -0.23 -4.21 -1.37
CA ALA A 52 -1.69 -4.20 -1.23
C ALA A 52 -2.39 -3.59 -2.47
N SER A 53 -1.75 -2.62 -3.13
CA SER A 53 -2.23 -2.04 -4.38
C SER A 53 -2.16 -3.03 -5.54
N MET A 54 -1.06 -3.78 -5.66
CA MET A 54 -0.94 -4.85 -6.66
C MET A 54 -2.00 -5.94 -6.46
N GLU A 55 -2.21 -6.41 -5.22
CA GLU A 55 -3.26 -7.39 -4.92
C GLU A 55 -4.67 -6.88 -5.29
N TYR A 56 -4.95 -5.59 -5.04
CA TYR A 56 -6.22 -4.99 -5.42
C TYR A 56 -6.41 -4.88 -6.94
N LEU A 57 -5.35 -4.47 -7.66
CA LEU A 57 -5.38 -4.35 -9.12
C LEU A 57 -5.51 -5.73 -9.80
N ASP A 58 -4.83 -6.75 -9.29
CA ASP A 58 -4.95 -8.12 -9.80
C ASP A 58 -6.38 -8.65 -9.66
N LEU A 59 -7.03 -8.41 -8.51
CA LEU A 59 -8.42 -8.79 -8.31
C LEU A 59 -9.37 -8.05 -9.26
N LEU A 60 -9.15 -6.75 -9.51
CA LEU A 60 -9.95 -6.00 -10.48
C LEU A 60 -9.78 -6.58 -11.90
N ALA A 61 -8.55 -6.82 -12.33
CA ALA A 61 -8.25 -7.39 -13.65
C ALA A 61 -8.88 -8.79 -13.83
N ASN A 62 -8.83 -9.63 -12.80
CA ASN A 62 -9.45 -10.96 -12.81
C ASN A 62 -10.98 -10.94 -12.73
N THR A 63 -11.59 -9.81 -12.37
CA THR A 63 -13.05 -9.65 -12.34
C THR A 63 -13.59 -9.06 -13.64
N GLU A 64 -12.82 -8.21 -14.32
CA GLU A 64 -13.20 -7.60 -15.60
C GLU A 64 -13.00 -8.54 -16.80
N PHE A 65 -12.09 -9.51 -16.68
CA PHE A 65 -11.95 -10.61 -17.63
C PHE A 65 -12.42 -11.91 -16.99
N PRO A 66 -13.72 -12.28 -17.08
CA PRO A 66 -14.06 -13.67 -16.88
C PRO A 66 -13.24 -14.45 -17.90
N LYS A 67 -12.31 -15.27 -17.43
CA LYS A 67 -11.63 -16.26 -18.26
C LYS A 67 -12.71 -16.95 -19.08
N ARG A 68 -12.73 -16.70 -20.39
CA ARG A 68 -13.47 -17.57 -21.30
C ARG A 68 -12.79 -18.91 -21.17
N GLU A 69 -13.46 -19.83 -20.47
CA GLU A 69 -13.16 -21.25 -20.56
C GLU A 69 -13.19 -21.61 -22.04
N ASP A 70 -12.04 -22.04 -22.55
CA ASP A 70 -11.91 -22.64 -23.87
C ASP A 70 -12.78 -23.90 -23.86
N SER A 71 -13.74 -23.96 -24.80
CA SER A 71 -14.74 -25.02 -24.95
C SER A 71 -14.19 -26.32 -25.52
#